data_AF-S4TDG7-F1
#
_entry.id   AF-S4TDG7-F1
#
_cell.length_a   1.000
_cell.length_b   1.000
_cell.length_c   1.000
_cell.angle_alpha   90.00
_cell.angle_beta   90.00
_cell.angle_gamma   90.00
#
_symmetry.space_group_name_H-M   'P 1'
#
loop_
_entity.id
_entity.type
_entity.pdbx_description
1 polymer ?
#
loop_
_entity_poly.entity_id
_entity_poly.type
_entity_poly.pdbx_seq_one_letter_code
_entity_poly.pdbx_strand_id
1 'polypeptide(L)'
;MCKPMPVGRPTQVNLTIEQFLQGEFYGFVEATVRAPVNEYIGLLPIKIKGRLICPGGTFSGLFFSEELRFALNNGYTLLGITKAYLFQKGENTFLQLIETLNDMKISAQKEGKPTIRNLAKLLMNSMYGRFGMHPSLTKHEIITEEQTQNICPHWQLSAKIDFGELSLVTLLLDKDRKGR
;
A
#
# COMPACT_ATOMS: atom_id res chain seq x y z
N MET A 1 -5.69 -12.49 -2.38
CA MET A 1 -6.41 -11.27 -2.79
C MET A 1 -7.77 -11.67 -3.41
N CYS A 2 -8.62 -12.38 -2.64
CA CYS A 2 -9.91 -12.90 -3.15
C CYS A 2 -11.12 -12.26 -2.46
N LYS A 3 -10.87 -11.41 -1.46
CA LYS A 3 -11.91 -10.58 -0.82
C LYS A 3 -12.08 -9.30 -1.62
N PRO A 4 -13.20 -8.58 -1.44
CA PRO A 4 -13.36 -7.27 -2.05
C PRO A 4 -12.20 -6.34 -1.69
N MET A 5 -11.77 -5.50 -2.64
CA MET A 5 -10.65 -4.57 -2.46
C MET A 5 -11.03 -3.15 -2.92
N PRO A 6 -10.43 -2.09 -2.35
CA PRO A 6 -10.63 -0.72 -2.83
C PRO A 6 -10.03 -0.56 -4.23
N VAL A 7 -10.85 -0.07 -5.17
CA VAL A 7 -10.45 0.20 -6.56
C VAL A 7 -10.87 1.60 -6.99
N GLY A 8 -10.29 2.06 -8.09
CA GLY A 8 -10.56 3.38 -8.65
C GLY A 8 -9.83 4.51 -7.91
N ARG A 9 -10.25 5.74 -8.19
CA ARG A 9 -9.69 6.95 -7.54
C ARG A 9 -10.46 7.23 -6.25
N PRO A 10 -9.77 7.58 -5.14
CA PRO A 10 -10.44 7.95 -3.90
C PRO A 10 -11.23 9.24 -4.06
N THR A 11 -12.39 9.29 -3.40
CA THR A 11 -13.14 10.53 -3.18
C THR A 11 -13.13 10.84 -1.69
N GLN A 12 -12.69 12.05 -1.32
CA GLN A 12 -12.80 12.50 0.05
C GLN A 12 -14.26 12.84 0.38
N VAL A 13 -14.77 12.31 1.49
CA VAL A 13 -16.16 12.50 1.92
C VAL A 13 -16.21 12.92 3.40
N ASN A 14 -17.26 13.65 3.77
CA ASN A 14 -17.57 13.93 5.16
C ASN A 14 -18.35 12.74 5.73
N LEU A 15 -17.72 11.97 6.62
CA LEU A 15 -18.27 10.76 7.20
C LEU A 15 -18.42 10.91 8.71
N THR A 16 -19.63 10.73 9.22
CA THR A 16 -19.88 10.70 10.67
C THR A 16 -19.67 9.29 11.25
N ILE A 17 -19.52 9.20 12.58
CA ILE A 17 -19.40 7.91 13.28
C ILE A 17 -20.64 7.05 13.01
N GLU A 18 -21.83 7.63 13.10
CA GLU A 18 -23.11 6.94 12.86
C GLU A 18 -23.18 6.36 11.45
N GLN A 19 -22.83 7.16 10.43
CA GLN A 19 -22.78 6.71 9.03
C GLN A 19 -21.77 5.59 8.82
N PHE A 20 -20.61 5.64 9.49
CA PHE A 20 -19.62 4.57 9.40
C PHE A 20 -20.15 3.24 9.99
N LEU A 21 -20.81 3.34 11.16
CA LEU A 21 -21.38 2.20 11.87
C LEU A 21 -22.55 1.54 11.12
N GLN A 22 -23.27 2.29 10.28
CA GLN A 22 -24.31 1.74 9.39
C GLN A 22 -23.76 0.77 8.32
N GLY A 23 -22.45 0.79 8.04
CA GLY A 23 -21.78 -0.23 7.23
C GLY A 23 -21.62 0.08 5.73
N GLU A 24 -22.21 1.15 5.22
CA GLU A 24 -22.18 1.50 3.78
C GLU A 24 -20.81 1.99 3.28
N PHE A 25 -19.98 2.55 4.18
CA PHE A 25 -18.70 3.13 3.77
C PHE A 25 -17.66 2.05 3.42
N TYR A 26 -16.96 2.20 2.31
CA TYR A 26 -15.87 1.29 1.91
C TYR A 26 -14.65 2.09 1.46
N GLY A 27 -13.55 1.97 2.19
CA GLY A 27 -12.35 2.77 1.93
C GLY A 27 -11.48 2.98 3.15
N PHE A 28 -10.76 4.09 3.21
CA PHE A 28 -9.83 4.38 4.31
C PHE A 28 -10.33 5.53 5.17
N VAL A 29 -10.19 5.39 6.48
CA VAL A 29 -10.66 6.36 7.48
C VAL A 29 -9.50 6.76 8.38
N GLU A 30 -9.23 8.06 8.45
CA GLU A 30 -8.39 8.63 9.49
C GLU A 30 -9.25 8.79 10.75
N ALA A 31 -9.02 7.93 11.74
CA ALA A 31 -9.87 7.81 12.91
C ALA A 31 -9.08 7.77 14.22
N THR A 32 -9.70 8.27 15.28
CA THR A 32 -9.24 8.12 16.67
C THR A 32 -10.00 6.98 17.32
N VAL A 33 -9.29 6.01 17.86
CA VAL A 33 -9.85 4.82 18.49
C VAL A 33 -9.31 4.64 19.90
N ARG A 34 -10.04 3.89 20.72
CA ARG A 34 -9.59 3.41 22.03
C ARG A 34 -9.54 1.88 22.02
N ALA A 35 -8.37 1.32 22.27
CA ALA A 35 -8.20 -0.11 22.46
C ALA A 35 -8.86 -0.60 23.77
N PRO A 36 -9.38 -1.84 23.80
CA PRO A 36 -9.92 -2.43 25.01
C PRO A 36 -8.82 -2.58 26.07
N VAL A 37 -9.21 -2.42 27.34
CA VAL A 37 -8.30 -2.55 28.51
C VAL A 37 -7.99 -4.02 28.80
N ASN A 38 -8.97 -4.90 28.59
CA ASN A 38 -8.84 -6.35 28.77
C ASN A 38 -8.77 -7.03 27.39
N GLU A 39 -7.93 -8.06 27.26
CA GLU A 39 -7.72 -8.83 26.01
C GLU A 39 -7.21 -7.99 24.83
N TYR A 40 -6.06 -7.34 25.03
CA TYR A 40 -5.39 -6.59 23.96
C TYR A 40 -4.75 -7.51 22.91
N ILE A 41 -5.42 -7.67 21.75
CA ILE A 41 -4.93 -8.48 20.62
C ILE A 41 -4.03 -7.68 19.66
N GLY A 42 -4.09 -6.34 19.71
CA GLY A 42 -3.28 -5.46 18.84
C GLY A 42 -3.72 -5.47 17.36
N LEU A 43 -5.01 -5.27 17.11
CA LEU A 43 -5.64 -5.39 15.78
C LEU A 43 -5.35 -4.21 14.83
N LEU A 44 -5.03 -3.04 15.39
CA LEU A 44 -4.81 -1.82 14.62
C LEU A 44 -3.37 -1.35 14.78
N PRO A 45 -2.42 -1.91 14.01
CA PRO A 45 -1.04 -1.47 14.05
C PRO A 45 -0.88 -0.11 13.38
N ILE A 46 0.00 0.73 13.95
CA ILE A 46 0.39 2.01 13.38
C ILE A 46 1.91 2.08 13.25
N LYS A 47 2.39 2.89 12.30
CA LYS A 47 3.83 3.11 12.11
C LYS A 47 4.28 4.35 12.88
N ILE A 48 5.06 4.16 13.94
CA ILE A 48 5.69 5.25 14.71
C ILE A 48 7.20 5.14 14.57
N LYS A 49 7.86 6.24 14.16
CA LYS A 49 9.32 6.33 14.02
C LYS A 49 9.93 5.15 13.23
N GLY A 50 9.27 4.76 12.14
CA GLY A 50 9.73 3.67 11.28
C GLY A 50 9.39 2.25 11.77
N ARG A 51 8.88 2.08 13.00
CA ARG A 51 8.52 0.79 13.56
C ARG A 51 7.01 0.59 13.53
N LEU A 52 6.59 -0.65 13.25
CA LEU A 52 5.20 -1.06 13.40
C LEU A 52 4.96 -1.33 14.89
N ILE A 53 3.98 -0.65 15.48
CA ILE A 53 3.56 -0.86 16.86
C ILE A 53 2.06 -1.06 16.91
N CYS A 54 1.59 -1.87 17.86
CA CYS A 54 0.18 -1.94 18.21
C CYS A 54 0.02 -1.18 19.53
N PRO A 55 -0.50 0.06 19.52
CA PRO A 55 -0.69 0.86 20.73
C PRO A 55 -1.93 0.41 21.52
N GLY A 56 -1.81 0.37 22.83
CA GLY A 56 -2.96 0.33 23.75
C GLY A 56 -3.52 1.73 24.01
N GLY A 57 -4.65 1.81 24.71
CA GLY A 57 -5.28 3.08 25.05
C GLY A 57 -5.84 3.82 23.83
N THR A 58 -5.77 5.15 23.83
CA THR A 58 -6.31 6.00 22.75
C THR A 58 -5.22 6.42 21.78
N PHE A 59 -5.47 6.22 20.48
CA PHE A 59 -4.56 6.59 19.40
C PHE A 59 -5.33 6.89 18.12
N SER A 60 -4.64 7.52 17.15
CA SER A 60 -5.21 7.83 15.83
C SER A 60 -4.36 7.23 14.72
N GLY A 61 -4.99 6.91 13.61
CA GLY A 61 -4.31 6.37 12.43
C GLY A 61 -5.23 6.34 11.21
N LEU A 62 -4.66 5.98 10.07
CA LEU A 62 -5.40 5.71 8.83
C LEU A 62 -5.65 4.20 8.75
N PHE A 63 -6.91 3.81 8.79
CA PHE A 63 -7.32 2.40 8.80
C PHE A 63 -8.21 2.07 7.62
N PHE A 64 -8.12 0.85 7.11
CA PHE A 64 -9.10 0.35 6.16
C PHE A 64 -10.44 0.09 6.87
N SER A 65 -11.55 0.40 6.22
CA SER A 65 -12.88 0.36 6.82
C SER A 65 -13.22 -1.02 7.41
N GLU A 66 -12.83 -2.10 6.72
CA GLU A 66 -13.07 -3.47 7.18
C GLU A 66 -12.18 -3.84 8.38
N GLU A 67 -10.93 -3.39 8.41
CA GLU A 67 -10.03 -3.60 9.56
C GLU A 67 -10.53 -2.85 10.78
N LEU A 68 -11.00 -1.62 10.59
CA LEU A 68 -11.58 -0.81 11.66
C LEU A 68 -12.86 -1.47 12.18
N ARG A 69 -13.79 -1.92 11.32
CA ARG A 69 -14.99 -2.67 11.73
C ARG A 69 -14.63 -3.93 12.51
N PHE A 70 -13.66 -4.69 12.03
CA PHE A 70 -13.18 -5.87 12.72
C PHE A 70 -12.65 -5.53 14.12
N ALA A 71 -11.88 -4.45 14.26
CA ALA A 71 -11.41 -3.99 15.56
C ALA A 71 -12.57 -3.58 16.50
N LEU A 72 -13.58 -2.85 16.00
CA LEU A 72 -14.75 -2.47 16.80
C LEU A 72 -15.52 -3.67 17.32
N ASN A 73 -15.70 -4.70 16.49
CA ASN A 73 -16.33 -5.96 16.88
C ASN A 73 -15.52 -6.73 17.94
N ASN A 74 -14.24 -6.39 18.13
CA ASN A 74 -13.35 -6.97 19.12
C ASN A 74 -13.02 -5.97 20.26
N GLY A 75 -13.97 -5.10 20.60
CA GLY A 75 -13.91 -4.28 21.81
C GLY A 75 -13.19 -2.94 21.67
N TYR A 76 -12.75 -2.56 20.47
CA TYR A 76 -12.27 -1.19 20.23
C TYR A 76 -13.45 -0.22 20.21
N THR A 77 -13.22 1.01 20.67
CA THR A 77 -14.22 2.10 20.59
C THR A 77 -13.77 3.15 19.59
N LEU A 78 -14.63 3.54 18.66
CA LEU A 78 -14.40 4.65 17.74
C LEU A 78 -14.75 5.97 18.44
N LEU A 79 -13.76 6.86 18.60
CA LEU A 79 -13.93 8.14 19.29
C LEU A 79 -14.14 9.31 18.32
N GLY A 80 -13.61 9.21 17.09
CA GLY A 80 -13.69 10.29 16.12
C GLY A 80 -13.24 9.87 14.73
N ILE A 81 -13.74 10.55 13.72
CA ILE A 81 -13.31 10.45 12.32
C ILE A 81 -12.86 11.84 11.89
N THR A 82 -11.63 11.95 11.40
CA THR A 82 -11.06 13.21 10.90
C THR A 82 -11.16 13.31 9.39
N LYS A 83 -10.88 12.22 8.66
CA LYS A 83 -11.00 12.16 7.20
C LYS A 83 -11.49 10.79 6.76
N ALA A 84 -12.22 10.76 5.66
CA ALA A 84 -12.65 9.53 5.03
C ALA A 84 -12.43 9.60 3.51
N TYR A 85 -11.83 8.55 2.97
CA TYR A 85 -11.57 8.36 1.56
C TYR A 85 -12.40 7.18 1.06
N LEU A 86 -13.48 7.48 0.36
CA LEU A 86 -14.37 6.50 -0.24
C LEU A 86 -13.73 5.90 -1.49
N PHE A 87 -13.82 4.57 -1.62
CA PHE A 87 -13.39 3.82 -2.78
C PHE A 87 -14.52 3.00 -3.35
N GLN A 88 -14.41 2.66 -4.63
CA GLN A 88 -15.27 1.63 -5.22
C GLN A 88 -14.87 0.27 -4.66
N LYS A 89 -15.85 -0.58 -4.41
CA LYS A 89 -15.64 -1.95 -3.95
C LYS A 89 -15.44 -2.86 -5.17
N GLY A 90 -14.19 -3.22 -5.43
CA GLY A 90 -13.85 -4.18 -6.46
C GLY A 90 -14.07 -5.60 -5.95
N GLU A 91 -15.04 -6.31 -6.51
CA GLU A 91 -15.26 -7.72 -6.21
C GLU A 91 -14.50 -8.61 -7.20
N ASN A 92 -13.95 -9.71 -6.70
CA ASN A 92 -13.26 -10.72 -7.50
C ASN A 92 -12.16 -10.17 -8.44
N THR A 93 -11.58 -9.00 -8.12
CA THR A 93 -10.64 -8.27 -8.98
C THR A 93 -9.46 -9.12 -9.44
N PHE A 94 -9.02 -10.06 -8.59
CA PHE A 94 -7.91 -10.95 -8.88
C PHE A 94 -8.27 -12.43 -8.71
N LEU A 95 -9.56 -12.76 -8.60
CA LEU A 95 -10.02 -14.12 -8.25
C LEU A 95 -9.49 -15.15 -9.24
N GLN A 96 -9.79 -14.95 -10.54
CA GLN A 96 -9.40 -15.88 -11.60
C GLN A 96 -7.88 -16.10 -11.66
N LEU A 97 -7.09 -15.03 -11.49
CA LEU A 97 -5.63 -15.12 -11.49
C LEU A 97 -5.12 -15.91 -10.29
N ILE A 98 -5.64 -15.63 -9.09
CA ILE A 98 -5.24 -16.31 -7.86
C ILE A 98 -5.66 -17.79 -7.89
N GLU A 99 -6.86 -18.10 -8.39
CA GLU A 99 -7.32 -19.48 -8.57
C GLU A 99 -6.41 -20.24 -9.53
N THR A 100 -6.13 -19.67 -10.70
CA THR A 100 -5.22 -20.27 -11.69
C THR A 100 -3.84 -20.57 -11.11
N LEU A 101 -3.24 -19.61 -10.39
CA LEU A 101 -1.92 -19.80 -9.77
C LEU A 101 -1.98 -20.79 -8.60
N ASN A 102 -3.07 -20.81 -7.84
CA ASN A 102 -3.24 -21.74 -6.73
C ASN A 102 -3.41 -23.18 -7.24
N ASP A 103 -4.19 -23.38 -8.30
CA ASP A 103 -4.36 -24.68 -8.96
C ASP A 103 -3.04 -25.19 -9.53
N MET A 104 -2.29 -24.33 -10.23
CA MET A 104 -0.94 -24.65 -10.70
C MET A 104 -0.03 -25.08 -9.56
N LYS A 105 -0.06 -24.38 -8.42
CA LYS A 105 0.72 -24.73 -7.22
C LYS A 105 0.32 -26.10 -6.66
N ILE A 106 -0.99 -26.39 -6.58
CA ILE A 106 -1.52 -27.65 -6.04
C ILE A 106 -1.17 -28.83 -6.95
N SER A 107 -1.38 -28.71 -8.26
CA SER A 107 -1.04 -29.76 -9.23
C SER A 107 0.46 -30.03 -9.23
N ALA A 108 1.29 -28.99 -9.26
CA ALA A 108 2.75 -29.14 -9.17
C ALA A 108 3.22 -29.80 -7.86
N GLN A 109 2.53 -29.55 -6.74
CA GLN A 109 2.82 -30.23 -5.47
C GLN A 109 2.51 -31.73 -5.55
N LYS A 110 1.38 -32.11 -6.16
CA LYS A 110 0.96 -33.52 -6.32
C LYS A 110 1.89 -34.28 -7.28
N GLU A 111 2.36 -33.61 -8.33
CA GLU A 111 3.23 -34.19 -9.36
C GLU A 111 4.73 -34.15 -9.01
N GLY A 112 5.10 -33.65 -7.82
CA GLY A 112 6.51 -33.59 -7.41
C GLY A 112 7.35 -32.58 -8.22
N LYS A 113 6.75 -31.48 -8.68
CA LYS A 113 7.39 -30.42 -9.49
C LYS A 113 7.70 -29.17 -8.64
N PRO A 114 8.77 -29.17 -7.82
CA PRO A 114 9.04 -28.10 -6.86
C PRO A 114 9.27 -26.73 -7.50
N THR A 115 9.90 -26.67 -8.68
CA THR A 115 10.16 -25.42 -9.41
C THR A 115 8.88 -24.69 -9.78
N ILE A 116 7.92 -25.40 -10.39
CA ILE A 116 6.64 -24.82 -10.81
C ILE A 116 5.82 -24.39 -9.60
N ARG A 117 5.80 -25.20 -8.54
CA ARG A 117 5.16 -24.84 -7.27
C ARG A 117 5.72 -23.55 -6.69
N ASN A 118 7.05 -23.42 -6.66
CA ASN A 118 7.72 -22.25 -6.11
C ASN A 118 7.47 -21.01 -6.97
N LEU A 119 7.46 -21.15 -8.30
CA LEU A 119 7.13 -20.07 -9.22
C LEU A 119 5.69 -19.58 -9.00
N ALA A 120 4.72 -20.49 -8.94
CA ALA A 120 3.32 -20.15 -8.68
C ALA A 120 3.15 -19.43 -7.33
N LYS A 121 3.81 -19.92 -6.27
CA LYS A 121 3.82 -19.27 -4.95
C LYS A 121 4.46 -17.88 -4.99
N LEU A 122 5.59 -17.75 -5.69
CA LEU A 122 6.30 -16.48 -5.82
C LEU A 122 5.44 -15.44 -6.55
N LEU A 123 4.76 -15.82 -7.64
CA LEU A 123 3.87 -14.93 -8.39
C LEU A 123 2.70 -14.44 -7.52
N MET A 124 2.06 -15.35 -6.77
CA MET A 124 0.99 -14.97 -5.84
C MET A 124 1.47 -13.98 -4.77
N ASN A 125 2.67 -14.19 -4.23
CA ASN A 125 3.23 -13.32 -3.19
C ASN A 125 3.74 -11.98 -3.73
N SER A 126 4.32 -11.97 -4.92
CA SER A 126 4.91 -10.76 -5.51
C SER A 126 3.85 -9.77 -5.98
N MET A 127 2.66 -10.28 -6.34
CA MET A 127 1.58 -9.47 -6.85
C MET A 127 1.12 -8.38 -5.87
N TYR A 128 0.75 -8.75 -4.64
CA TYR A 128 0.31 -7.75 -3.65
C TYR A 128 1.46 -6.81 -3.27
N GLY A 129 2.70 -7.33 -3.25
CA GLY A 129 3.90 -6.53 -2.99
C GLY A 129 4.04 -5.38 -3.99
N ARG A 130 3.71 -5.61 -5.27
CA ARG A 130 3.78 -4.58 -6.31
C ARG A 130 2.87 -3.37 -6.04
N PHE A 131 1.68 -3.59 -5.50
CA PHE A 131 0.74 -2.51 -5.14
C PHE A 131 1.18 -1.72 -3.90
N GLY A 132 2.00 -2.32 -3.03
CA GLY A 132 2.54 -1.67 -1.83
C GLY A 132 3.95 -1.09 -2.00
N MET A 133 4.52 -1.11 -3.21
CA MET A 133 5.86 -0.58 -3.45
C MET A 133 5.90 0.93 -3.22
N HIS A 134 6.87 1.37 -2.42
CA HIS A 134 7.18 2.80 -2.35
C HIS A 134 7.59 3.27 -3.76
N PRO A 135 7.03 4.39 -4.26
CA PRO A 135 7.44 4.92 -5.55
C PRO A 135 8.94 5.23 -5.50
N SER A 136 9.71 4.66 -6.43
CA SER A 136 11.10 5.07 -6.63
C SER A 136 11.09 6.48 -7.18
N LEU A 137 11.56 7.43 -6.37
CA LEU A 137 11.77 8.83 -6.77
C LEU A 137 13.13 9.02 -7.43
N THR A 138 13.94 7.96 -7.44
CA THR A 138 15.30 7.93 -7.93
C THR A 138 15.33 7.21 -9.25
N LYS A 139 15.95 7.84 -10.25
CA LYS A 139 16.23 7.27 -11.56
C LYS A 139 17.74 7.23 -11.74
N HIS A 140 18.26 6.12 -12.26
CA HIS A 140 19.67 6.00 -12.62
C HIS A 140 19.79 5.90 -14.13
N GLU A 141 20.61 6.75 -14.73
CA GLU A 141 20.83 6.78 -16.17
C GLU A 141 22.31 6.91 -16.48
N ILE A 142 22.74 6.28 -17.57
CA ILE A 142 24.06 6.49 -18.14
C ILE A 142 23.86 7.48 -19.29
N ILE A 143 24.50 8.64 -19.19
CA ILE A 143 24.30 9.76 -20.11
C ILE A 143 25.64 10.34 -20.55
N THR A 144 25.65 11.01 -21.70
CA THR A 144 26.82 11.79 -22.14
C THR A 144 26.84 13.18 -21.50
N GLU A 145 27.98 13.87 -21.58
CA GLU A 145 28.12 15.25 -21.07
C GLU A 145 27.12 16.22 -21.73
N GLU A 146 26.88 16.05 -23.03
CA GLU A 146 25.90 16.83 -23.79
C GLU A 146 24.46 16.58 -23.30
N GLN A 147 24.13 15.34 -22.98
CA GLN A 147 22.82 14.98 -22.44
C GLN A 147 22.61 15.54 -21.03
N THR A 148 23.67 15.64 -20.23
CA THR A 148 23.62 16.18 -18.85
C THR A 148 23.04 17.60 -18.81
N GLN A 149 23.35 18.42 -19.82
CA GLN A 149 22.88 19.81 -19.89
C GLN A 149 21.38 19.94 -20.22
N ASN A 150 20.78 18.93 -20.86
CA ASN A 150 19.40 18.96 -21.35
C ASN A 150 18.38 18.28 -20.41
N ILE A 151 18.83 17.59 -19.36
CA ILE A 151 17.99 16.60 -18.64
C ILE A 151 16.98 17.19 -17.63
N CYS A 152 17.04 18.45 -17.16
CA CYS A 152 16.40 18.75 -15.87
C CYS A 152 15.58 20.05 -15.71
N PRO A 153 14.38 20.18 -16.32
CA PRO A 153 13.34 21.03 -15.76
C PRO A 153 12.59 20.40 -14.56
N HIS A 154 12.56 19.06 -14.43
CA HIS A 154 11.76 18.34 -13.43
C HIS A 154 12.52 17.32 -12.57
N TRP A 155 13.82 17.16 -12.80
CA TRP A 155 14.67 16.22 -12.07
C TRP A 155 15.83 17.00 -11.45
N GLN A 156 16.32 16.55 -10.29
CA GLN A 156 17.47 17.10 -9.59
C GLN A 156 18.59 16.08 -9.63
N LEU A 157 19.77 16.49 -10.08
CA LEU A 157 20.96 15.64 -10.05
C LEU A 157 21.40 15.44 -8.60
N SER A 158 21.38 14.19 -8.15
CA SER A 158 21.73 13.78 -6.78
C SER A 158 23.15 13.23 -6.68
N ALA A 159 23.60 12.48 -7.70
CA ALA A 159 24.96 11.99 -7.79
C ALA A 159 25.38 11.82 -9.25
N LYS A 160 26.68 11.96 -9.54
CA LYS A 160 27.29 11.74 -10.85
C LYS A 160 28.59 10.96 -10.65
N ILE A 161 28.78 9.88 -11.41
CA ILE A 161 30.02 9.10 -11.46
C ILE A 161 30.48 9.06 -12.91
N ASP A 162 31.70 9.54 -13.17
CA ASP A 162 32.21 9.69 -14.52
C ASP A 162 33.02 8.48 -14.98
N PHE A 163 32.77 8.07 -16.22
CA PHE A 163 33.41 6.97 -16.95
C PHE A 163 33.89 7.46 -18.32
N GLY A 164 34.67 8.55 -18.34
CA GLY A 164 35.15 9.16 -19.58
C GLY A 164 34.03 9.93 -20.29
N GLU A 165 33.61 9.46 -21.47
CA GLU A 165 32.56 10.13 -22.28
C GLU A 165 31.13 9.90 -21.73
N LEU A 166 30.99 8.96 -20.79
CA LEU A 166 29.72 8.61 -20.16
C LEU A 166 29.77 8.91 -18.67
N SER A 167 28.63 9.29 -18.12
CA SER A 167 28.44 9.51 -16.70
C SER A 167 27.22 8.73 -16.22
N LEU A 168 27.38 7.97 -15.15
CA LEU A 168 26.25 7.42 -14.41
C LEU A 168 25.70 8.52 -13.51
N VAL A 169 24.49 8.99 -13.82
CA VAL A 169 23.78 9.97 -13.01
C VAL A 169 22.67 9.32 -12.19
N THR A 170 22.52 9.83 -10.99
CA THR A 170 21.38 9.56 -10.12
C THR A 170 20.52 10.82 -10.06
N LEU A 171 19.30 10.71 -10.54
CA LEU A 171 18.34 11.79 -10.64
C LEU A 171 17.22 11.58 -9.62
N LEU A 172 16.84 12.63 -8.90
CA LEU A 172 15.70 12.66 -8.00
C LEU A 172 14.57 13.47 -8.61
N LEU A 173 13.34 12.97 -8.57
CA LEU A 173 12.18 13.72 -9.06
C LEU A 173 11.95 14.96 -8.19
N ASP A 174 11.91 16.14 -8.79
CA ASP A 174 11.64 17.41 -8.10
C ASP A 174 10.14 17.48 -7.73
N LYS A 175 9.84 17.38 -6.43
CA LYS A 175 8.45 17.36 -5.93
C LYS A 175 7.84 18.75 -5.76
N ASP A 176 8.64 19.82 -5.78
CA ASP A 176 8.21 21.18 -5.42
C ASP A 176 7.80 22.03 -6.62
N ARG A 177 8.16 21.64 -7.84
CA ARG A 177 7.61 22.24 -9.07
C ARG A 177 6.24 21.65 -9.39
N LYS A 178 5.21 22.15 -8.70
CA LYS A 178 3.81 22.02 -9.16
C LYS A 178 3.75 22.47 -10.63
N GLY A 179 3.37 21.55 -11.51
CA GLY A 179 3.04 21.87 -12.89
C GLY A 179 2.00 22.99 -12.91
N ARG A 180 2.24 24.00 -13.74
CA ARG A 180 1.23 24.99 -14.13
C ARG A 180 0.13 24.31 -14.93
#